data_AF-R8W4A2-F1
#
_entry.id   AF-R8W4A2-F1
#
_cell.length_a   1.000
_cell.length_b   1.000
_cell.length_c   1.000
_cell.angle_alpha   90.00
_cell.angle_beta   90.00
_cell.angle_gamma   90.00
#
_symmetry.space_group_name_H-M   'P 1'
#
loop_
_entity.id
_entity.type
_entity.pdbx_description
1 polymer ?
#
loop_
_entity_poly.entity_id
_entity_poly.type
_entity_poly.pdbx_seq_one_letter_code
_entity_poly.pdbx_strand_id
1 'polypeptide(L)'
;MKNESREFEVELKLKARVTMQDIDDIMCTALDGGITGWCGAAKPVGKRLGEYAHEQIARDGSLMLYDAESSDKWELTLDKFLRGLAQAVEDGVPVAIDAGSGSIDPSEVDADGADMIIQYALFGEVVFG
;
A
#
# COMPACT_ATOMS: atom_id res chain seq x y z
N MET A 1 -43.08 11.65 12.50
CA MET A 1 -41.92 12.43 12.96
C MET A 1 -40.70 11.80 12.31
N LYS A 2 -40.02 12.50 11.40
CA LYS A 2 -38.73 12.03 10.88
C LYS A 2 -37.73 12.17 12.03
N ASN A 3 -37.08 11.09 12.44
CA ASN A 3 -35.95 11.18 13.36
C ASN A 3 -34.89 12.02 12.66
N GLU A 4 -34.63 13.23 13.17
CA GLU A 4 -33.47 14.00 12.76
C GLU A 4 -32.24 13.29 13.34
N SER A 5 -31.44 12.68 12.47
CA SER A 5 -30.12 12.17 12.85
C SER A 5 -29.21 13.36 13.12
N ARG A 6 -28.59 13.37 14.30
CA ARG A 6 -27.63 14.40 14.70
C ARG A 6 -26.26 13.78 14.77
N GLU A 7 -25.35 14.31 13.97
CA GLU A 7 -23.94 13.88 13.89
C GLU A 7 -23.05 14.93 14.57
N PHE A 8 -21.91 14.49 15.08
CA PHE A 8 -20.90 15.33 15.70
C PHE A 8 -19.53 14.89 15.20
N GLU A 9 -18.73 15.86 14.79
CA GLU A 9 -17.37 15.62 14.30
C GLU A 9 -16.35 15.88 15.41
N VAL A 10 -15.32 15.05 15.46
CA VAL A 10 -14.19 15.19 16.39
C VAL A 10 -12.90 14.94 15.62
N GLU A 11 -11.96 15.88 15.68
CA GLU A 11 -10.64 15.71 15.09
C GLU A 11 -9.74 14.85 15.98
N LEU A 12 -9.09 13.86 15.37
CA LEU A 12 -8.13 12.99 16.05
C LEU A 12 -6.77 13.08 15.34
N LYS A 13 -5.68 13.03 16.12
CA LYS A 13 -4.32 12.93 15.60
C LYS A 13 -3.83 11.50 15.73
N LEU A 14 -3.74 10.79 14.61
CA LEU A 14 -3.29 9.40 14.57
C LEU A 14 -1.81 9.30 14.14
N LYS A 15 -1.12 8.26 14.62
CA LYS A 15 0.21 7.86 14.11
C LYS A 15 0.17 6.38 13.81
N ALA A 16 0.47 6.00 12.57
CA ALA A 16 0.66 4.61 12.19
C ALA A 16 2.10 4.16 12.51
N ARG A 17 2.25 2.94 13.02
CA ARG A 17 3.50 2.22 13.20
C ARG A 17 3.46 1.03 12.26
N VAL A 18 4.42 1.01 11.35
CA VAL A 18 4.52 0.01 10.29
C VAL A 18 5.82 -0.77 10.53
N THR A 19 5.69 -2.08 10.69
CA THR A 19 6.82 -3.01 10.82
C THR A 19 7.29 -3.49 9.45
N MET A 20 8.44 -4.15 9.40
CA MET A 20 8.88 -4.80 8.17
C MET A 20 7.90 -5.88 7.69
N GLN A 21 7.32 -6.65 8.63
CA GLN A 21 6.36 -7.70 8.30
C GLN A 21 5.10 -7.10 7.66
N ASP A 22 4.59 -5.98 8.17
CA ASP A 22 3.38 -5.36 7.61
C ASP A 22 3.60 -4.91 6.16
N ILE A 23 4.79 -4.39 5.85
CA ILE A 23 5.18 -4.02 4.48
C ILE A 23 5.26 -5.28 3.62
N ASP A 24 5.94 -6.32 4.11
CA ASP A 24 6.12 -7.57 3.39
C ASP A 24 4.76 -8.25 3.09
N ASP A 25 3.81 -8.21 4.03
CA ASP A 25 2.45 -8.75 3.89
C ASP A 25 1.62 -7.97 2.87
N ILE A 26 1.59 -6.63 2.95
CA ILE A 26 0.88 -5.78 1.97
C ILE A 26 1.49 -5.96 0.57
N MET A 27 2.82 -5.99 0.47
CA MET A 27 3.50 -6.23 -0.80
C MET A 27 3.22 -7.63 -1.35
N CYS A 28 3.07 -8.64 -0.49
CA CYS A 28 2.67 -9.99 -0.90
C CYS A 28 1.26 -9.95 -1.53
N THR A 29 0.29 -9.36 -0.85
CA THR A 29 -1.09 -9.17 -1.34
C THR A 29 -1.13 -8.40 -2.66
N ALA A 30 -0.34 -7.34 -2.79
CA ALA A 30 -0.23 -6.57 -4.03
C ALA A 30 0.29 -7.43 -5.18
N LEU A 31 1.42 -8.11 -5.00
CA LEU A 31 2.08 -8.88 -6.07
C LEU A 31 1.32 -10.14 -6.48
N ASP A 32 0.60 -10.78 -5.56
CA ASP A 32 -0.12 -12.03 -5.82
C ASP A 32 -1.54 -11.80 -6.38
N GLY A 33 -2.10 -10.59 -6.25
CA GLY A 33 -3.45 -10.30 -6.70
C GLY A 33 -3.71 -8.83 -7.05
N GLY A 34 -3.35 -7.91 -6.15
CA GLY A 34 -3.77 -6.50 -6.27
C GLY A 34 -3.37 -5.84 -7.59
N ILE A 35 -2.09 -5.86 -7.95
CA ILE A 35 -1.60 -5.10 -9.10
C ILE A 35 -1.55 -5.93 -10.39
N THR A 36 -1.96 -7.20 -10.35
CA THR A 36 -1.75 -8.15 -11.46
C THR A 36 -2.52 -7.81 -12.73
N GLY A 37 -3.55 -6.95 -12.63
CA GLY A 37 -4.33 -6.45 -13.77
C GLY A 37 -3.56 -5.47 -14.67
N TRP A 38 -2.62 -4.69 -14.12
CA TRP A 38 -1.89 -3.65 -14.86
C TRP A 38 -0.36 -3.79 -14.77
N CYS A 39 0.16 -4.54 -13.79
CA CYS A 39 1.58 -4.82 -13.64
C CYS A 39 1.92 -6.22 -14.16
N GLY A 40 2.59 -6.30 -15.30
CA GLY A 40 2.98 -7.56 -15.94
C GLY A 40 4.19 -8.24 -15.29
N ALA A 41 5.03 -7.50 -14.56
CA ALA A 41 6.15 -8.06 -13.81
C ALA A 41 6.66 -7.11 -12.72
N ALA A 42 7.13 -7.68 -11.60
CA ALA A 42 7.89 -6.96 -10.59
C ALA A 42 9.30 -7.58 -10.46
N LYS A 43 10.35 -6.76 -10.52
CA LYS A 43 11.74 -7.24 -10.43
C LYS A 43 12.57 -6.42 -9.44
N PRO A 44 13.40 -7.04 -8.58
CA PRO A 44 14.36 -6.32 -7.75
C PRO A 44 15.28 -5.43 -8.60
N VAL A 45 15.48 -4.19 -8.14
CA VAL A 45 16.54 -3.34 -8.67
C VAL A 45 17.83 -3.67 -7.93
N GLY A 46 18.86 -4.07 -8.67
CA GLY A 46 20.14 -4.46 -8.08
C GLY A 46 20.09 -5.82 -7.38
N LYS A 47 20.67 -5.89 -6.17
CA LYS A 47 20.78 -7.14 -5.41
C LYS A 47 19.46 -7.46 -4.70
N ARG A 48 19.05 -8.72 -4.77
CA ARG A 48 17.96 -9.25 -3.93
C ARG A 48 18.39 -9.31 -2.45
N LEU A 49 17.56 -8.74 -1.58
CA LEU A 49 17.75 -8.58 -0.14
C LEU A 49 16.88 -9.55 0.67
N GLY A 50 15.82 -10.11 0.07
CA GLY A 50 14.97 -11.16 0.65
C GLY A 50 14.97 -12.50 -0.11
N GLU A 51 14.30 -13.49 0.46
CA GLU A 51 13.95 -14.76 -0.16
C GLU A 51 12.82 -14.60 -1.20
N TYR A 52 11.95 -13.60 -1.02
CA TYR A 52 10.83 -13.27 -1.93
C TYR A 52 10.97 -11.88 -2.53
N ALA A 53 10.17 -11.57 -3.57
CA ALA A 53 10.20 -10.24 -4.19
C ALA A 53 9.54 -9.17 -3.30
N HIS A 54 8.42 -9.51 -2.64
CA HIS A 54 7.70 -8.61 -1.73
C HIS A 54 8.57 -8.11 -0.56
N GLU A 55 9.56 -8.92 -0.15
CA GLU A 55 10.51 -8.60 0.91
C GLU A 55 11.52 -7.48 0.59
N GLN A 56 11.59 -7.02 -0.67
CA GLN A 56 12.57 -6.01 -1.07
C GLN A 56 12.37 -4.67 -0.37
N ILE A 57 11.11 -4.23 -0.27
CA ILE A 57 10.78 -2.85 0.10
C ILE A 57 11.14 -2.58 1.56
N ALA A 58 10.79 -3.49 2.47
CA ALA A 58 11.09 -3.36 3.89
C ALA A 58 12.59 -3.34 4.21
N ARG A 59 13.43 -3.85 3.30
CA ARG A 59 14.89 -4.00 3.47
C ARG A 59 15.69 -2.87 2.77
N ASP A 60 15.07 -1.71 2.57
CA ASP A 60 15.64 -0.56 1.85
C ASP A 60 16.01 -0.86 0.37
N GLY A 61 15.45 -1.92 -0.19
CA GLY A 61 15.55 -2.22 -1.62
C GLY A 61 14.46 -1.51 -2.43
N SER A 62 14.46 -1.75 -3.74
CA SER A 62 13.41 -1.31 -4.64
C SER A 62 12.98 -2.40 -5.61
N LEU A 63 11.75 -2.26 -6.10
CA LEU A 63 11.18 -3.08 -7.17
C LEU A 63 10.90 -2.20 -8.38
N MET A 64 11.35 -2.65 -9.55
CA MET A 64 10.88 -2.14 -10.83
C MET A 64 9.61 -2.90 -11.22
N LEU A 65 8.52 -2.16 -11.31
CA LEU A 65 7.20 -2.63 -11.73
C LEU A 65 7.02 -2.28 -13.20
N TYR A 66 6.68 -3.27 -14.01
CA TYR A 66 6.56 -3.13 -15.46
C TYR A 66 5.09 -3.16 -15.82
N ASP A 67 4.66 -2.17 -16.60
CA ASP A 67 3.34 -2.14 -17.18
C ASP A 67 3.07 -3.41 -18.00
N ALA A 68 1.83 -3.90 -17.95
CA ALA A 68 1.42 -5.13 -18.61
C ALA A 68 1.27 -4.97 -20.14
N GLU A 69 0.97 -3.77 -20.62
CA GLU A 69 0.54 -3.52 -22.01
C GLU A 69 1.53 -2.65 -22.80
N SER A 70 2.48 -2.00 -22.13
CA SER A 70 3.41 -1.05 -22.72
C SER A 70 4.86 -1.29 -22.26
N SER A 71 5.75 -0.37 -22.64
CA SER A 71 7.15 -0.37 -22.18
C SER A 71 7.36 0.40 -20.88
N ASP A 72 6.29 0.95 -20.30
CA ASP A 72 6.37 1.78 -19.10
C ASP A 72 6.77 0.94 -17.89
N LYS A 73 7.46 1.61 -16.97
CA LYS A 73 7.95 0.99 -15.75
C LYS A 73 8.19 2.04 -14.67
N TRP A 74 7.97 1.63 -13.44
CA TRP A 74 8.07 2.52 -12.28
C TRP A 74 8.83 1.85 -11.15
N GLU A 75 9.69 2.63 -10.50
CA GLU A 75 10.45 2.14 -9.35
C GLU A 75 9.71 2.43 -8.05
N LEU A 76 9.37 1.37 -7.32
CA LEU A 76 8.82 1.42 -5.98
C LEU A 76 9.96 1.32 -4.95
N THR A 77 9.98 2.25 -4.01
CA THR A 77 10.94 2.31 -2.89
C THR A 77 10.18 2.34 -1.57
N LEU A 78 10.86 2.08 -0.45
CA LEU A 78 10.27 2.18 0.90
C LEU A 78 9.61 3.54 1.15
N ASP A 79 10.29 4.63 0.82
CA ASP A 79 9.80 5.99 1.02
C ASP A 79 8.53 6.29 0.17
N LYS A 80 8.46 5.75 -1.05
CA LYS A 80 7.23 5.82 -1.86
C LYS A 80 6.10 4.98 -1.27
N PHE A 81 6.40 3.74 -0.86
CA PHE A 81 5.43 2.86 -0.22
C PHE A 81 4.80 3.50 1.02
N LEU A 82 5.62 4.06 1.93
CA LEU A 82 5.11 4.70 3.14
C LEU A 82 4.23 5.92 2.85
N ARG A 83 4.55 6.70 1.80
CA ARG A 83 3.68 7.78 1.34
C ARG A 83 2.38 7.27 0.73
N GLY A 84 2.43 6.20 -0.07
CA GLY A 84 1.25 5.58 -0.66
C GLY A 84 0.31 5.02 0.41
N LEU A 85 0.85 4.36 1.44
CA LEU A 85 0.09 3.87 2.58
C LEU A 85 -0.58 5.03 3.35
N ALA A 86 0.15 6.12 3.60
CA ALA A 86 -0.43 7.29 4.27
C ALA A 86 -1.58 7.90 3.45
N GLN A 87 -1.38 8.09 2.14
CA GLN A 87 -2.43 8.61 1.25
C GLN A 87 -3.65 7.69 1.20
N ALA A 88 -3.43 6.36 1.14
CA ALA A 88 -4.51 5.39 1.13
C ALA A 88 -5.39 5.51 2.39
N VAL A 89 -4.79 5.65 3.57
CA VAL A 89 -5.53 5.87 4.83
C VAL A 89 -6.30 7.19 4.80
N GLU A 90 -5.70 8.27 4.28
CA GLU A 90 -6.36 9.58 4.15
C GLU A 90 -7.55 9.54 3.19
N ASP A 91 -7.46 8.75 2.12
CA ASP A 91 -8.51 8.57 1.11
C ASP A 91 -9.55 7.50 1.51
N GLY A 92 -9.42 6.90 2.70
CA GLY A 92 -10.41 5.99 3.27
C GLY A 92 -10.27 4.53 2.82
N VAL A 93 -9.11 4.12 2.28
CA VAL A 93 -8.80 2.71 2.05
C VAL A 93 -8.82 1.97 3.39
N PRO A 94 -9.49 0.81 3.49
CA PRO A 94 -9.51 0.03 4.71
C PRO A 94 -8.09 -0.40 5.14
N VAL A 95 -7.60 0.21 6.21
CA VAL A 95 -6.40 -0.20 6.94
C VAL A 95 -6.73 -0.05 8.41
N ALA A 96 -6.80 -1.16 9.14
CA ALA A 96 -7.05 -1.08 10.57
C ALA A 96 -5.82 -0.55 11.30
N ILE A 97 -6.03 0.44 12.17
CA ILE A 97 -4.97 1.06 12.98
C ILE A 97 -5.44 1.09 14.43
N ASP A 98 -4.70 0.42 15.32
CA ASP A 98 -4.97 0.46 16.75
C ASP A 98 -4.68 1.86 17.31
N ALA A 99 -5.71 2.56 17.81
CA ALA A 99 -5.56 3.95 18.27
C ALA A 99 -4.63 4.09 19.50
N GLY A 100 -4.43 3.03 20.28
CA GLY A 100 -3.56 3.06 21.46
C GLY A 100 -2.07 2.94 21.13
N SER A 101 -1.71 1.96 20.30
CA SER A 101 -0.33 1.65 19.93
C SER A 101 0.11 2.31 18.62
N GLY A 102 -0.83 2.55 17.72
CA GLY A 102 -0.61 2.96 16.33
C GLY A 102 -0.30 1.81 15.38
N SER A 103 -0.27 0.56 15.87
CA SER A 103 0.07 -0.60 15.03
C SER A 103 -1.00 -0.79 13.96
N ILE A 104 -0.57 -1.05 12.73
CA ILE A 104 -1.49 -1.40 11.65
C ILE A 104 -1.75 -2.90 11.63
N ASP A 105 -2.90 -3.30 11.10
CA ASP A 105 -3.21 -4.70 10.80
C ASP A 105 -3.27 -4.90 9.28
N PRO A 106 -2.23 -5.50 8.67
CA PRO A 106 -2.20 -5.71 7.21
C PRO A 106 -3.21 -6.76 6.75
N SER A 107 -3.80 -7.57 7.64
CA SER A 107 -4.79 -8.59 7.27
C SER A 107 -6.14 -8.00 6.85
N GLU A 108 -6.37 -6.73 7.17
CA GLU A 108 -7.53 -5.95 6.73
C GLU A 108 -7.31 -5.26 5.38
N VAL A 109 -6.09 -5.34 4.82
CA VAL A 109 -5.76 -4.83 3.48
C VAL A 109 -5.94 -5.95 2.47
N ASP A 110 -7.03 -5.90 1.72
CA ASP A 110 -7.30 -6.84 0.63
C ASP A 110 -6.52 -6.49 -0.65
N ALA A 111 -6.77 -7.24 -1.72
CA ALA A 111 -6.11 -7.04 -3.00
C ALA A 111 -6.35 -5.63 -3.58
N ASP A 112 -7.57 -5.11 -3.48
CA ASP A 112 -7.94 -3.80 -4.01
C ASP A 112 -7.30 -2.68 -3.17
N GLY A 113 -7.29 -2.82 -1.84
CA GLY A 113 -6.59 -1.89 -0.95
C GLY A 113 -5.08 -1.90 -1.18
N ALA A 114 -4.48 -3.08 -1.36
CA ALA A 114 -3.07 -3.21 -1.67
C ALA A 114 -2.73 -2.59 -3.04
N ASP A 115 -3.58 -2.77 -4.05
CA ASP A 115 -3.44 -2.11 -5.34
C ASP A 115 -3.42 -0.58 -5.20
N MET A 116 -4.44 -0.01 -4.55
CA MET A 116 -4.52 1.44 -4.33
C MET A 116 -3.28 1.99 -3.62
N ILE A 117 -2.76 1.30 -2.59
CA ILE A 117 -1.52 1.70 -1.90
C ILE A 117 -0.34 1.79 -2.88
N ILE A 118 -0.19 0.80 -3.78
CA ILE A 118 0.89 0.80 -4.78
C ILE A 118 0.69 1.91 -5.82
N GLN A 119 -0.54 2.13 -6.27
CA GLN A 119 -0.84 3.21 -7.22
C GLN A 119 -0.56 4.58 -6.62
N TYR A 120 -0.98 4.86 -5.38
CA TYR A 120 -0.60 6.09 -4.68
C TYR A 120 0.91 6.21 -4.50
N ALA A 121 1.61 5.12 -4.20
CA ALA A 121 3.07 5.13 -4.05
C ALA A 121 3.81 5.50 -5.35
N LEU A 122 3.29 5.07 -6.51
CA LEU A 122 3.92 5.29 -7.81
C LEU A 122 3.47 6.57 -8.50
N PHE A 123 2.18 6.89 -8.42
CA PHE A 123 1.51 7.90 -9.23
C PHE A 123 0.96 9.06 -8.42
N GLY A 124 0.74 8.87 -7.12
CA GLY A 124 0.07 9.84 -6.25
C GLY A 124 -1.46 9.88 -6.42
N GLU A 125 -2.01 9.03 -7.28
CA GLU A 125 -3.45 8.86 -7.54
C GLU A 125 -3.71 7.43 -8.08
N VAL A 126 -4.98 7.04 -8.14
CA VAL A 126 -5.42 5.78 -8.76
C VAL A 126 -5.56 5.99 -10.27
N VAL A 127 -4.79 5.25 -11.07
CA VAL A 127 -4.71 5.36 -12.54
C VAL A 127 -5.36 4.15 -13.23
N PHE A 128 -5.26 2.97 -12.63
CA PHE A 128 -5.74 1.68 -13.14
C PHE A 128 -6.86 1.12 -12.25
N GLY A 129 -7.76 0.30 -12.82
CA GLY A 129 -8.86 -0.34 -12.11
C GLY A 129 -9.61 -1.37 -12.95
#